data_AF-A0A961QGN9-F1
#
_entry.id   AF-A0A961QGN9-F1
#
_cell.length_a   1.000
_cell.length_b   1.000
_cell.length_c   1.000
_cell.angle_alpha   90.00
_cell.angle_beta   90.00
_cell.angle_gamma   90.00
#
_symmetry.space_group_name_H-M   'P 1'
#
loop_
_entity.id
_entity.type
_entity.pdbx_description
1 polymer ?
#
loop_
_entity_poly.entity_id
_entity_poly.type
_entity_poly.pdbx_seq_one_letter_code
_entity_poly.pdbx_strand_id
1 'polypeptide(L)'
;MHVARLGGPVVMVLLAMSLVTVTLILAKIWQFFRQGVGHHATLQRALDAWDRGAENESFRLAQSTRSHLGRITVLALDAVREGTHEDSALRARLTGEAAARLARLSAGLRLLDSVAQVAPLLGLFGTVLGMIEAFQGLQVAGAAVDPSALAGGIWVAL
;
A
#
# COMPACT_ATOMS: atom_id res chain seq x y z
N MET A 1 -2.97 13.60 -27.02
CA MET A 1 -2.54 14.81 -26.28
C MET A 1 -3.68 15.81 -26.00
N HIS A 2 -4.96 15.44 -26.11
CA HIS A 2 -6.09 16.38 -25.88
C HIS A 2 -6.41 16.62 -24.38
N VAL A 3 -6.14 15.64 -23.51
CA VAL A 3 -6.45 15.73 -22.05
C VAL A 3 -5.61 16.78 -21.33
N ALA A 4 -4.36 16.99 -21.77
CA ALA A 4 -3.45 17.99 -21.19
C ALA A 4 -3.82 19.44 -21.54
N ARG A 5 -4.63 19.66 -22.59
CA ARG A 5 -5.12 21.01 -22.95
C ARG A 5 -6.44 21.39 -22.25
N LEU A 6 -7.17 20.42 -21.71
CA LEU A 6 -8.48 20.63 -21.05
C LEU A 6 -8.42 20.54 -19.52
N GLY A 7 -7.51 19.74 -18.95
CA GLY A 7 -7.47 19.45 -17.50
C GLY A 7 -6.51 20.29 -16.65
N GLY A 8 -5.76 21.22 -17.25
CA GLY A 8 -4.81 22.07 -16.55
C GLY A 8 -3.64 21.33 -15.84
N PRO A 9 -2.84 22.06 -15.04
CA PRO A 9 -1.69 21.50 -14.32
C PRO A 9 -2.07 20.42 -13.30
N VAL A 10 -3.27 20.52 -12.72
CA VAL A 10 -3.78 19.62 -11.68
C VAL A 10 -3.98 18.20 -12.22
N VAL A 11 -4.56 18.05 -13.42
CA VAL A 11 -4.73 16.74 -14.05
C VAL A 11 -3.38 16.08 -14.37
N MET A 12 -2.36 16.86 -14.75
CA MET A 12 -1.02 16.32 -14.97
C MET A 12 -0.39 15.77 -13.68
N VAL A 13 -0.56 16.47 -12.55
CA VAL A 13 -0.12 15.99 -11.23
C VAL A 13 -0.86 14.71 -10.83
N LEU A 14 -2.18 14.67 -11.00
CA LEU A 14 -2.98 13.48 -10.70
C LEU A 14 -2.58 12.27 -11.56
N LEU A 15 -2.31 12.48 -12.85
CA LEU A 15 -1.80 11.42 -13.73
C LEU A 15 -0.42 10.91 -13.28
N ALA A 16 0.48 11.80 -12.87
CA ALA A 16 1.79 11.40 -12.35
C ALA A 16 1.64 10.60 -11.04
N MET A 17 0.79 11.04 -10.12
CA MET A 17 0.48 10.31 -8.88
C MET A 17 -0.14 8.94 -9.16
N SER A 18 -1.03 8.84 -10.16
CA SER A 18 -1.63 7.57 -10.59
C SER A 18 -0.56 6.58 -11.07
N LEU A 19 0.35 7.02 -11.93
CA LEU A 19 1.44 6.18 -12.44
C LEU A 19 2.35 5.67 -11.31
N VAL A 20 2.74 6.55 -10.38
CA VAL A 20 3.54 6.18 -9.20
C VAL A 20 2.78 5.16 -8.34
N THR A 21 1.48 5.40 -8.11
CA THR A 21 0.64 4.53 -7.28
C THR A 21 0.51 3.14 -7.87
N VAL A 22 0.20 3.03 -9.16
CA VAL A 22 0.11 1.75 -9.87
C VAL A 22 1.44 1.01 -9.84
N THR A 23 2.56 1.73 -10.06
CA THR A 23 3.90 1.14 -10.00
C THR A 23 4.20 0.55 -8.62
N LEU A 24 3.86 1.26 -7.55
CA LEU A 24 4.03 0.79 -6.18
C LEU A 24 3.12 -0.39 -5.85
N ILE A 25 1.86 -0.37 -6.32
CA ILE A 25 0.91 -1.48 -6.15
C ILE A 25 1.49 -2.75 -6.78
N LEU A 26 1.92 -2.68 -8.04
CA LEU A 26 2.49 -3.82 -8.75
C LEU A 26 3.76 -4.33 -8.07
N ALA A 27 4.66 -3.43 -7.66
CA ALA A 27 5.86 -3.78 -6.92
C ALA A 27 5.54 -4.47 -5.58
N LYS A 28 4.51 -4.00 -4.86
CA LYS A 28 4.06 -4.58 -3.59
C LYS A 28 3.42 -5.95 -3.77
N ILE A 29 2.55 -6.09 -4.77
CA ILE A 29 1.95 -7.37 -5.13
C ILE A 29 3.06 -8.38 -5.44
N TRP A 30 4.01 -8.02 -6.31
CA TRP A 30 5.16 -8.86 -6.62
C TRP A 30 5.99 -9.20 -5.38
N GLN A 31 6.28 -8.21 -4.53
CA GLN A 31 7.02 -8.41 -3.28
C GLN A 31 6.29 -9.41 -2.37
N PHE A 32 4.98 -9.27 -2.18
CA PHE A 32 4.19 -10.12 -1.28
C PHE A 32 4.08 -11.54 -1.80
N PHE A 33 3.86 -11.71 -3.11
CA PHE A 33 3.90 -13.02 -3.75
C PHE A 33 5.27 -13.67 -3.59
N ARG A 34 6.37 -12.93 -3.80
CA ARG A 34 7.73 -13.47 -3.68
C ARG A 34 8.13 -13.80 -2.24
N GLN A 35 7.59 -13.08 -1.26
CA GLN A 35 7.87 -13.30 0.18
C GLN A 35 6.88 -14.25 0.86
N GLY A 36 5.98 -14.89 0.10
CA GLY A 36 5.04 -15.88 0.63
C GLY A 36 4.06 -15.31 1.66
N VAL A 37 3.78 -14.00 1.61
CA VAL A 37 2.82 -13.36 2.51
C VAL A 37 1.45 -14.01 2.27
N GLY A 38 0.83 -14.54 3.32
CA GLY A 38 -0.43 -15.30 3.24
C GLY A 38 -0.28 -16.83 3.28
N HIS A 39 0.92 -17.37 3.08
CA HIS A 39 1.18 -18.82 3.18
C HIS A 39 1.42 -19.26 4.63
N HIS A 40 0.41 -19.09 5.48
CA HIS A 40 0.47 -19.45 6.90
C HIS A 40 0.11 -20.92 7.16
N ALA A 41 -0.51 -21.61 6.22
CA ALA A 41 -0.98 -22.99 6.41
C ALA A 41 0.16 -23.96 6.79
N THR A 42 1.33 -23.86 6.14
CA THR A 42 2.49 -24.70 6.49
C THR A 42 3.07 -24.33 7.85
N LEU A 43 3.00 -23.04 8.22
CA LEU A 43 3.49 -22.57 9.52
C LEU A 43 2.57 -23.03 10.66
N GLN A 44 1.25 -22.97 10.46
CA GLN A 44 0.27 -23.49 11.39
C GLN A 44 0.45 -24.99 11.59
N ARG A 45 0.61 -25.76 10.51
CA ARG A 45 0.92 -27.19 10.62
C ARG A 45 2.22 -27.48 11.37
N ALA A 46 3.23 -26.61 11.25
CA ALA A 46 4.48 -26.75 12.00
C ALA A 46 4.24 -26.56 13.51
N LEU A 47 3.42 -25.59 13.89
CA LEU A 47 3.02 -25.35 15.28
C LEU A 47 2.12 -26.49 15.80
N ASP A 48 1.14 -26.94 15.02
CA ASP A 48 0.29 -28.08 15.37
C ASP A 48 1.11 -29.37 15.57
N ALA A 49 2.16 -29.58 14.76
CA ALA A 49 3.08 -30.71 14.92
C ALA A 49 3.91 -30.58 16.20
N TRP A 50 4.31 -29.37 16.58
CA TRP A 50 4.98 -29.10 17.84
C TRP A 50 4.09 -29.41 19.04
N ASP A 51 2.85 -28.94 19.03
CA ASP A 51 1.87 -29.15 20.11
C ASP A 51 1.53 -30.63 20.32
N ARG A 52 1.65 -31.45 19.27
CA ARG A 52 1.49 -32.91 19.33
C ARG A 52 2.76 -33.65 19.75
N GLY A 53 3.84 -32.94 20.07
CA GLY A 53 5.14 -33.52 20.44
C GLY A 53 5.96 -34.08 19.27
N ALA A 54 5.54 -33.82 18.02
CA ALA A 54 6.26 -34.26 16.82
C ALA A 54 7.32 -33.22 16.41
N GLU A 55 8.33 -33.00 17.27
CA GLU A 55 9.35 -31.96 17.10
C GLU A 55 10.07 -32.03 15.75
N ASN A 56 10.50 -33.23 15.33
CA ASN A 56 11.19 -33.42 14.05
C ASN A 56 10.32 -33.04 12.84
N GLU A 57 9.01 -33.28 12.91
CA GLU A 57 8.07 -32.89 11.87
C GLU A 57 7.88 -31.37 11.87
N SER A 58 7.71 -30.77 13.05
CA SER A 58 7.61 -29.31 13.23
C SER A 58 8.81 -28.58 12.62
N PHE A 59 10.04 -29.02 12.92
CA PHE A 59 11.25 -28.43 12.36
C PHE A 59 11.33 -28.56 10.84
N ARG A 60 10.99 -29.72 10.28
CA ARG A 60 10.96 -29.92 8.82
C ARG A 60 9.94 -29.01 8.15
N LEU A 61 8.75 -28.85 8.73
CA LEU A 61 7.70 -27.97 8.22
C LEU A 61 8.10 -26.49 8.36
N ALA A 62 8.72 -26.10 9.46
CA ALA A 62 9.20 -24.75 9.70
C ALA A 62 10.37 -24.37 8.77
N GLN A 63 11.25 -25.31 8.42
CA GLN A 63 12.35 -25.07 7.45
C GLN A 63 11.88 -25.06 6.00
N SER A 64 10.84 -25.82 5.66
CA SER A 64 10.30 -25.89 4.28
C SER A 64 9.32 -24.77 3.96
N THR A 65 8.91 -23.96 4.94
CA THR A 65 7.97 -22.86 4.71
C THR A 65 8.62 -21.70 3.96
N ARG A 66 7.91 -21.19 2.95
CA ARG A 66 8.28 -19.94 2.25
C ARG A 66 7.74 -18.69 2.93
N SER A 67 7.07 -18.85 4.07
CA SER A 67 6.55 -17.73 4.84
C SER A 67 7.70 -16.85 5.36
N HIS A 68 7.48 -15.54 5.32
CA HIS A 68 8.37 -14.55 5.91
C HIS A 68 8.70 -14.80 7.40
N LEU A 69 7.82 -15.52 8.10
CA LEU A 69 7.98 -15.90 9.50
C LEU A 69 8.75 -17.21 9.71
N GLY A 70 8.99 -18.01 8.67
CA GLY A 70 9.59 -19.35 8.81
C GLY A 70 10.89 -19.34 9.59
N ARG A 71 11.80 -18.41 9.27
CA ARG A 71 13.09 -18.28 9.97
C ARG A 71 12.95 -17.86 11.44
N ILE A 72 11.93 -17.06 11.79
CA ILE A 72 11.64 -16.69 13.18
C ILE A 72 11.10 -17.90 13.94
N THR A 73 10.22 -18.68 13.30
CA THR A 73 9.65 -19.89 13.88
C THR A 73 10.70 -20.97 14.10
N VAL A 74 11.63 -21.19 13.17
CA VAL A 74 12.77 -22.09 13.40
C VAL A 74 13.62 -21.64 14.60
N LEU A 75 13.95 -20.35 14.68
CA LEU A 75 14.73 -19.81 15.80
C LEU A 75 14.00 -19.97 17.15
N ALA A 76 12.68 -19.80 17.13
CA ALA A 76 11.84 -19.99 18.32
C ALA A 76 11.80 -21.48 18.74
N LEU A 77 11.63 -22.40 17.78
CA LEU A 77 11.61 -23.84 18.05
C LEU A 77 12.96 -24.33 18.58
N ASP A 78 14.09 -23.87 18.02
CA ASP A 78 15.43 -24.20 18.50
C ASP A 78 15.61 -23.77 19.96
N ALA A 79 15.20 -22.56 20.30
CA ALA A 79 15.33 -22.05 21.65
C ALA A 79 14.42 -22.76 22.68
N VAL A 80 13.22 -23.20 22.27
CA VAL A 80 12.38 -24.04 23.14
C VAL A 80 13.05 -25.38 23.42
N ARG A 81 13.63 -26.00 22.40
CA ARG A 81 14.36 -27.27 22.51
C ARG A 81 15.62 -27.17 23.39
N GLU A 82 16.31 -26.04 23.36
CA GLU A 82 17.47 -25.75 24.23
C GLU A 82 17.08 -25.39 25.68
N GLY A 83 15.78 -25.31 25.99
CA GLY A 83 15.30 -24.94 27.33
C GLY A 83 15.42 -23.44 27.65
N THR A 84 15.70 -22.60 26.66
CA THR A 84 15.89 -21.14 26.82
C THR A 84 14.62 -20.32 26.54
N HIS A 85 13.45 -20.98 26.43
CA HIS A 85 12.16 -20.37 26.09
C HIS A 85 11.61 -19.35 27.11
N GLU A 86 12.08 -19.39 28.36
CA GLU A 86 11.75 -18.39 29.38
C GLU A 86 12.65 -17.15 29.32
N ASP A 87 13.68 -17.14 28.47
CA ASP A 87 14.55 -15.98 28.33
C ASP A 87 13.79 -14.79 27.73
N SER A 88 13.55 -13.78 28.57
CA SER A 88 12.95 -12.51 28.17
C SER A 88 13.74 -11.80 27.06
N ALA A 89 15.06 -11.95 27.03
CA ALA A 89 15.91 -11.36 26.00
C ALA A 89 15.70 -12.03 24.64
N LEU A 90 15.51 -13.36 24.62
CA LEU A 90 15.15 -14.10 23.42
C LEU A 90 13.77 -13.65 22.88
N ARG A 91 12.75 -13.56 23.74
CA ARG A 91 11.41 -13.09 23.33
C ARG A 91 11.47 -11.67 22.76
N ALA A 92 12.25 -10.78 23.37
CA ALA A 92 12.47 -9.43 22.86
C ALA A 92 13.19 -9.42 21.49
N ARG A 93 14.17 -10.31 21.28
CA ARG A 93 14.84 -10.47 19.97
C ARG A 93 13.89 -10.97 18.89
N LEU A 94 13.11 -12.01 19.16
CA LEU A 94 12.15 -12.58 18.22
C LEU A 94 11.07 -11.55 17.82
N THR A 95 10.52 -10.82 18.79
CA THR A 95 9.53 -9.77 18.54
C THR A 95 10.13 -8.57 17.80
N GLY A 96 11.35 -8.16 18.16
CA GLY A 96 12.08 -7.11 17.44
C GLY A 96 12.38 -7.47 15.98
N GLU A 97 12.81 -8.71 15.72
CA GLU A 97 13.00 -9.20 14.36
C GLU A 97 11.70 -9.22 13.56
N ALA A 98 10.61 -9.73 14.15
CA ALA A 98 9.29 -9.75 13.53
C ALA A 98 8.80 -8.35 13.20
N ALA A 99 8.96 -7.39 14.12
CA ALA A 99 8.59 -6.00 13.93
C ALA A 99 9.42 -5.33 12.82
N ALA A 100 10.75 -5.53 12.80
CA ALA A 100 11.62 -4.99 11.75
C ALA A 100 11.30 -5.58 10.36
N ARG A 101 10.87 -6.83 10.33
CA ARG A 101 10.40 -7.54 9.14
C ARG A 101 9.07 -7.00 8.64
N LEU A 102 8.10 -6.83 9.53
CA LEU A 102 6.83 -6.19 9.24
C LEU A 102 7.01 -4.74 8.76
N ALA A 103 7.87 -3.96 9.41
CA ALA A 103 8.17 -2.59 9.01
C ALA A 103 8.70 -2.51 7.57
N ARG A 104 9.56 -3.44 7.16
CA ARG A 104 10.06 -3.54 5.78
C ARG A 104 8.98 -3.96 4.77
N LEU A 105 8.06 -4.85 5.17
CA LEU A 105 6.91 -5.21 4.34
C LEU A 105 5.95 -4.03 4.16
N SER A 106 5.70 -3.27 5.22
CA SER A 106 4.81 -2.11 5.25
C SER A 106 5.41 -0.85 4.62
N ALA A 107 6.72 -0.79 4.42
CA ALA A 107 7.39 0.34 3.79
C ALA A 107 6.83 0.62 2.38
N GLY A 108 6.34 1.82 2.11
CA GLY A 108 5.67 2.18 0.84
C GLY A 108 4.14 2.13 0.90
N LEU A 109 3.53 1.40 1.85
CA LEU A 109 2.09 1.49 2.08
C LEU A 109 1.69 2.86 2.64
N ARG A 110 2.56 3.48 3.46
CA ARG A 110 2.38 4.86 3.96
C ARG A 110 2.27 5.89 2.83
N LEU A 111 3.01 5.67 1.74
CA LEU A 111 2.95 6.56 0.58
C LEU A 111 1.62 6.39 -0.16
N LEU A 112 1.17 5.15 -0.35
CA LEU A 112 -0.14 4.84 -0.92
C LEU A 112 -1.28 5.48 -0.10
N ASP A 113 -1.21 5.39 1.22
CA ASP A 113 -2.17 6.01 2.14
C ASP A 113 -2.17 7.54 2.01
N SER A 114 -0.98 8.15 1.93
CA SER A 114 -0.84 9.59 1.69
C SER A 114 -1.46 10.00 0.35
N VAL A 115 -1.25 9.23 -0.72
CA VAL A 115 -1.86 9.50 -2.03
C VAL A 115 -3.39 9.36 -1.96
N ALA A 116 -3.92 8.35 -1.26
CA ALA A 116 -5.35 8.15 -1.10
C ALA A 116 -6.05 9.33 -0.40
N GLN A 117 -5.34 9.99 0.52
CA GLN A 117 -5.85 11.17 1.23
C GLN A 117 -5.72 12.46 0.43
N VAL A 118 -4.60 12.65 -0.28
CA VAL A 118 -4.29 13.91 -0.99
C VAL A 118 -4.93 13.98 -2.39
N ALA A 119 -5.06 12.86 -3.10
CA ALA A 119 -5.59 12.85 -4.46
C ALA A 119 -7.03 13.39 -4.58
N PRO A 120 -7.98 13.07 -3.68
CA PRO A 120 -9.33 13.65 -3.72
C PRO A 120 -9.34 15.16 -3.50
N LEU A 121 -8.48 15.66 -2.60
CA LEU A 121 -8.34 17.09 -2.33
C LEU A 121 -7.77 17.83 -3.54
N LEU A 122 -6.81 17.24 -4.25
CA LEU A 122 -6.29 17.75 -5.52
C LEU A 122 -7.37 17.77 -6.61
N GLY A 123 -8.21 16.74 -6.69
CA GLY A 123 -9.34 16.71 -7.61
C GLY A 123 -10.31 17.86 -7.37
N LEU A 124 -10.73 18.05 -6.12
CA LEU A 124 -11.59 19.17 -5.72
C LEU A 124 -10.93 20.53 -5.97
N PHE A 125 -9.63 20.65 -5.75
CA PHE A 125 -8.89 21.87 -6.09
C PHE A 125 -8.94 22.17 -7.60
N GLY A 126 -8.83 21.14 -8.44
CA GLY A 126 -8.98 21.26 -9.89
C GLY A 126 -10.35 21.77 -10.32
N THR A 127 -11.43 21.28 -9.69
CA THR A 127 -12.80 21.73 -10.00
C THR A 127 -12.99 23.20 -9.63
N VAL A 128 -12.45 23.63 -8.48
CA VAL A 128 -12.47 25.05 -8.06
C VAL A 128 -11.72 25.93 -9.05
N LEU A 129 -10.54 25.51 -9.51
CA LEU A 129 -9.77 26.27 -10.48
C LEU A 129 -10.51 26.39 -11.82
N GLY A 130 -11.13 25.31 -12.31
CA GLY A 130 -11.95 25.33 -13.53
C GLY A 130 -13.15 26.27 -13.42
N MET A 131 -13.80 26.33 -12.25
CA MET A 131 -14.88 27.30 -12.01
C MET A 131 -14.36 28.75 -12.06
N ILE A 132 -13.19 29.04 -11.46
CA ILE A 132 -12.58 30.38 -11.50
C ILE A 132 -12.29 30.81 -12.95
N GLU A 133 -11.70 29.92 -13.75
CA GLU A 133 -11.42 30.19 -15.17
C GLU A 133 -12.70 30.43 -15.97
N ALA A 134 -13.77 29.65 -15.73
CA ALA A 134 -15.07 29.85 -16.36
C ALA A 134 -15.67 31.23 -16.03
N PHE A 135 -15.63 31.65 -14.76
CA PHE A 135 -16.12 32.97 -14.35
C PHE A 135 -15.29 34.13 -14.91
N GLN A 136 -13.97 33.98 -15.00
CA GLN A 136 -13.10 34.97 -15.63
C GLN A 136 -13.41 35.12 -17.12
N GLY A 137 -13.66 34.01 -17.82
CA GLY A 137 -14.08 34.02 -19.23
C GLY A 137 -15.39 34.79 -19.46
N LEU A 138 -16.37 34.63 -18.57
CA LEU A 138 -17.62 35.40 -18.59
C LEU A 138 -17.40 36.90 -18.37
N GLN A 139 -16.55 37.27 -17.42
CA GLN A 139 -16.28 38.67 -17.11
C GLN A 139 -15.61 39.39 -18.30
N VAL A 140 -14.70 38.70 -19.01
CA VAL A 140 -13.99 39.23 -20.18
C VAL A 140 -14.91 39.33 -21.40
N ALA A 141 -15.85 38.41 -21.56
CA ALA A 141 -16.77 38.39 -22.71
C ALA A 141 -17.86 39.49 -22.67
N GLY A 142 -18.12 40.11 -21.51
CA GLY A 142 -19.18 41.10 -21.35
C GLY A 142 -20.60 40.52 -21.51
N ALA A 143 -21.64 41.36 -21.32
CA ALA A 143 -23.05 40.97 -21.17
C ALA A 143 -23.76 40.28 -22.37
N ALA A 144 -23.01 39.71 -23.32
CA ALA A 144 -23.51 39.02 -24.51
C ALA A 144 -23.07 37.55 -24.58
N VAL A 145 -23.15 36.82 -23.46
CA VAL A 145 -22.87 35.38 -23.44
C VAL A 145 -24.18 34.60 -23.53
N ASP A 146 -24.29 33.79 -24.59
CA ASP A 146 -25.33 32.80 -24.80
C ASP A 146 -25.27 31.74 -23.68
N PRO A 147 -26.34 31.49 -22.89
CA PRO A 147 -26.33 30.57 -21.73
C PRO A 147 -25.86 29.14 -22.07
N SER A 148 -25.90 28.77 -23.34
CA SER A 148 -25.40 27.50 -23.89
C SER A 148 -23.87 27.35 -23.76
N ALA A 149 -23.09 28.43 -23.84
CA ALA A 149 -21.65 28.41 -23.64
C ALA A 149 -21.26 28.24 -22.15
N LEU A 150 -22.12 28.70 -21.24
CA LEU A 150 -21.95 28.55 -19.79
C LEU A 150 -21.97 27.07 -19.35
N ALA A 151 -22.86 26.28 -19.96
CA ALA A 151 -23.02 24.86 -19.64
C ALA A 151 -21.77 24.04 -19.98
N GLY A 152 -21.01 24.43 -21.01
CA GLY A 152 -19.76 23.75 -21.38
C GLY A 152 -18.64 23.92 -20.35
N GLY A 153 -18.52 25.10 -19.74
CA GLY A 153 -17.49 25.37 -18.72
C GLY A 153 -17.73 24.63 -17.40
N ILE A 154 -19.00 24.51 -16.99
CA ILE A 154 -19.38 23.73 -15.79
C ILE A 154 -19.20 22.22 -16.05
N TRP A 155 -19.46 21.73 -17.27
CA TRP A 155 -19.26 20.33 -17.62
C TRP A 155 -17.79 19.91 -17.50
N VAL A 156 -16.83 20.77 -17.87
CA VAL A 156 -15.39 20.48 -17.73
C VAL A 156 -14.92 20.51 -16.27
N ALA A 157 -15.65 21.20 -15.39
CA ALA A 157 -15.34 21.31 -13.97
C ALA A 157 -15.91 20.17 -13.10
N LEU A 158 -16.78 19.31 -13.65
CA LEU A 158 -17.42 18.19 -12.95
C LEU A 158 -16.82 16.83 -13.37
#